data_AF-A0A3M6K1U3-F1
#
_entry.id   AF-A0A3M6K1U3-F1
#
_cell.length_a   1.000
_cell.length_b   1.000
_cell.length_c   1.000
_cell.angle_alpha   90.00
_cell.angle_beta   90.00
_cell.angle_gamma   90.00
#
_symmetry.space_group_name_H-M   'P 1'
#
loop_
_entity.id
_entity.type
_entity.pdbx_description
1 polymer ?
#
loop_
_entity_poly.entity_id
_entity_poly.type
_entity_poly.pdbx_seq_one_letter_code
_entity_poly.pdbx_strand_id
1 'polypeptide(L)' 'MSFEKDVDGLQEALCDAESRIKKLEEHKESESKKQNPDYETLRRLEKNLENLLKKRALIISELE' A
#
# COMPACT_ATOMS: atom_id res chain seq x y z
N MET A 1 -19.36 20.35 -2.30
CA MET A 1 -18.34 19.36 -2.71
C MET A 1 -18.24 19.48 -4.22
N SER A 2 -17.07 19.84 -4.74
CA SER A 2 -16.85 19.97 -6.18
C SER A 2 -16.16 18.70 -6.64
N PHE A 3 -16.73 18.03 -7.65
CA PHE A 3 -16.23 16.77 -8.21
C PHE A 3 -14.70 16.79 -8.47
N GLU A 4 -14.16 17.91 -8.95
CA GLU A 4 -12.71 18.11 -9.15
C GLU A 4 -11.88 17.91 -7.88
N LYS A 5 -12.37 18.38 -6.71
CA LYS A 5 -11.68 18.19 -5.42
C LYS A 5 -11.73 16.73 -4.96
N ASP A 6 -12.79 16.02 -5.32
CA ASP A 6 -12.94 14.61 -4.98
C ASP A 6 -11.97 13.76 -5.84
N VAL A 7 -11.80 14.12 -7.12
CA VAL A 7 -10.80 13.51 -8.01
C VAL A 7 -9.37 13.80 -7.55
N ASP A 8 -9.05 15.05 -7.21
CA ASP A 8 -7.73 15.42 -6.68
C ASP A 8 -7.40 14.65 -5.39
N GLY A 9 -8.38 14.52 -4.49
CA GLY A 9 -8.24 13.74 -3.26
C GLY A 9 -8.02 12.24 -3.51
N LEU A 10 -8.69 11.66 -4.52
CA LEU A 10 -8.47 10.28 -4.91
C LEU A 10 -7.07 10.07 -5.53
N GLN A 11 -6.57 11.02 -6.32
CA GLN A 11 -5.22 10.98 -6.87
C GLN A 11 -4.15 11.07 -5.77
N GLU A 12 -4.33 11.97 -4.79
CA GLU A 12 -3.43 12.07 -3.63
C GLU A 12 -3.43 10.77 -2.82
N ALA A 13 -4.62 10.23 -2.53
CA ALA A 13 -4.76 8.95 -1.83
C ALA A 13 -4.12 7.79 -2.59
N LEU A 14 -4.18 7.79 -3.93
CA LEU A 14 -3.52 6.80 -4.78
C LEU A 14 -1.99 6.90 -4.65
N CYS A 15 -1.43 8.11 -4.78
CA CYS A 15 0.00 8.34 -4.64
C CYS A 15 0.53 7.93 -3.25
N ASP A 16 -0.22 8.25 -2.20
CA ASP A 16 0.12 7.84 -0.83
C ASP A 16 0.08 6.33 -0.65
N ALA A 17 -0.94 5.66 -1.21
CA ALA A 17 -1.05 4.21 -1.16
C ALA A 17 0.14 3.54 -1.87
N GLU A 18 0.53 4.01 -3.06
CA GLU A 18 1.67 3.48 -3.81
C GLU A 18 3.00 3.71 -3.09
N SER A 19 3.22 4.90 -2.54
CA SER A 19 4.39 5.21 -1.71
C SER A 19 4.49 4.31 -0.48
N ARG A 20 3.35 4.02 0.16
CA ARG A 20 3.30 3.14 1.33
C ARG A 20 3.53 1.68 0.97
N ILE A 21 2.96 1.20 -0.14
CA ILE A 21 3.18 -0.16 -0.66
C ILE A 21 4.68 -0.37 -0.89
N LYS A 22 5.33 0.54 -1.62
CA LYS A 22 6.77 0.44 -1.90
C LYS A 22 7.62 0.30 -0.63
N LYS A 23 7.35 1.14 0.38
CA LYS A 23 8.07 1.07 1.68
C LYS A 23 7.84 -0.26 2.41
N LEU A 24 6.66 -0.85 2.31
CA LEU A 24 6.35 -2.13 2.93
C LEU A 24 6.99 -3.30 2.18
N GLU A 25 7.07 -3.23 0.85
CA GLU A 25 7.80 -4.20 0.03
C GLU A 25 9.30 -4.18 0.36
N GLU A 26 9.91 -2.99 0.42
CA GLU A 26 11.32 -2.82 0.82
C GLU A 26 11.58 -3.37 2.23
N HIS A 27 10.67 -3.13 3.18
CA HIS A 27 10.79 -3.67 4.53
C HIS A 27 10.64 -5.20 4.56
N LYS A 28 9.69 -5.76 3.80
CA LYS A 28 9.51 -7.21 3.69
C LYS A 28 10.75 -7.87 3.08
N GLU A 29 11.31 -7.28 2.04
CA GLU A 29 12.54 -7.76 1.42
C GLU A 29 13.71 -7.71 2.41
N SER A 30 13.85 -6.61 3.15
CA SER A 30 14.88 -6.45 4.17
C SER A 30 14.76 -7.46 5.30
N GLU A 31 13.54 -7.72 5.78
CA GLU A 31 13.26 -8.69 6.85
C GLU A 31 13.51 -10.12 6.39
N SER A 32 13.09 -10.47 5.17
CA SER A 32 13.25 -11.83 4.63
C SER A 32 14.72 -12.20 4.32
N LYS A 33 15.59 -11.21 4.12
CA LYS A 33 17.03 -11.40 3.91
C LYS A 33 17.85 -11.52 5.21
N LYS A 34 17.24 -11.33 6.38
CA LYS A 34 17.96 -11.49 7.66
C LYS A 34 18.33 -12.97 7.90
N GLN A 35 19.44 -13.20 8.61
CA GLN A 35 19.83 -14.56 9.02
C GLN A 35 18.77 -15.24 9.90
N ASN A 36 18.09 -14.47 10.74
CA ASN A 36 16.94 -14.89 11.54
C ASN A 36 15.76 -13.96 11.23
N PRO A 37 14.98 -14.26 10.18
CA PRO A 37 13.83 -13.44 9.82
C PRO A 37 12.73 -13.57 10.88
N ASP A 38 12.10 -12.45 11.24
CA ASP A 38 10.91 -12.48 12.08
C ASP A 38 9.67 -12.84 11.23
N TYR A 39 9.26 -14.10 11.31
CA TYR A 39 8.10 -14.63 10.58
C TYR A 39 6.77 -14.00 10.99
N GLU A 40 6.62 -13.55 12.24
CA GLU A 40 5.43 -12.83 12.70
C GLU A 40 5.37 -11.46 12.01
N THR A 41 6.51 -10.76 11.98
CA THR A 41 6.65 -9.49 11.27
C THR A 41 6.41 -9.65 9.77
N LEU A 42 6.97 -10.67 9.12
CA LEU A 42 6.74 -10.96 7.70
C LEU A 42 5.26 -11.21 7.39
N ARG A 43 4.57 -12.04 8.18
CA ARG A 43 3.13 -12.29 8.00
C ARG A 43 2.29 -11.02 8.14
N ARG A 44 2.65 -10.15 9.10
CA ARG A 44 1.97 -8.86 9.29
C ARG A 44 2.22 -7.93 8.10
N LEU A 45 3.44 -7.90 7.56
CA LEU A 45 3.78 -7.11 6.37
C LEU A 45 3.01 -7.60 5.15
N GLU A 46 2.91 -8.91 4.93
CA GLU A 46 2.14 -9.50 3.83
C GLU A 46 0.65 -9.14 3.91
N LYS A 47 0.04 -9.30 5.09
CA LYS A 47 -1.38 -8.94 5.29
C LYS A 47 -1.61 -7.44 5.07
N ASN A 48 -0.69 -6.59 5.51
CA ASN A 48 -0.78 -5.15 5.31
C ASN A 48 -0.65 -4.76 3.83
N LEU A 49 0.28 -5.39 3.10
CA LEU A 49 0.45 -5.20 1.67
C LEU A 49 -0.80 -5.62 0.90
N GLU A 50 -1.36 -6.79 1.19
CA GLU A 50 -2.58 -7.28 0.55
C GLU A 50 -3.75 -6.30 0.76
N ASN A 51 -3.92 -5.79 1.98
CA ASN A 51 -4.97 -4.82 2.29
C ASN A 51 -4.77 -3.48 1.57
N LEU A 52 -3.52 -3.00 1.47
CA LEU A 52 -3.21 -1.77 0.75
C LEU A 52 -3.41 -1.92 -0.76
N LEU A 53 -3.04 -3.07 -1.35
CA LEU A 53 -3.29 -3.36 -2.75
C LEU A 53 -4.79 -3.39 -3.07
N LYS A 54 -5.62 -3.95 -2.18
CA LYS A 54 -7.09 -3.90 -2.31
C LYS A 54 -7.61 -2.47 -2.27
N LYS A 55 -7.13 -1.64 -1.32
CA LYS A 55 -7.50 -0.21 -1.24
C LYS A 55 -7.08 0.56 -2.48
N ARG A 56 -5.86 0.33 -2.98
CA ARG A 56 -5.36 0.91 -4.24
C ARG A 56 -6.27 0.55 -5.41
N ALA A 57 -6.65 -0.72 -5.53
CA ALA A 57 -7.55 -1.16 -6.60
C ALA A 57 -8.91 -0.44 -6.53
N LEU A 58 -9.47 -0.26 -5.33
CA LEU A 58 -10.71 0.49 -5.15
C LEU A 58 -10.56 1.96 -5.57
N ILE A 59 -9.48 2.63 -5.17
CA ILE A 59 -9.21 4.03 -5.57
C ILE A 59 -9.11 4.15 -7.09
N ILE A 60 -8.43 3.21 -7.76
CA ILE A 60 -8.34 3.18 -9.22
C ILE A 60 -9.73 3.01 -9.85
N SER A 61 -10.56 2.10 -9.34
CA SER A 61 -11.92 1.90 -9.85
C SER A 61 -12.84 3.10 -9.67
N GLU A 62 -12.59 3.99 -8.70
CA GLU A 62 -13.34 5.23 -8.52
C GLU A 62 -12.82 6.38 -9.42
N LEU A 63 -11.60 6.25 -9.95
CA LEU A 63 -10.98 7.22 -10.86
C LEU A 63 -11.23 6.91 -12.35
N GLU A 64 -11.58 5.67 -12.69
CA GLU A 64 -11.92 5.18 -14.04
C GLU A 64 -13.40 5.40 -14.40
#